data_AF-A0A0D9WKE3-F1
#
_entry.id   AF-A0A0D9WKE3-F1
#
_cell.length_a   1.000
_cell.length_b   1.000
_cell.length_c   1.000
_cell.angle_alpha   90.00
_cell.angle_beta   90.00
_cell.angle_gamma   90.00
#
_symmetry.space_group_name_H-M   'P 1'
#
loop_
_entity.id
_entity.type
_entity.pdbx_description
1 polymer ?
#
loop_
_entity_poly.entity_id
_entity_poly.type
_entity_poly.pdbx_seq_one_letter_code
_entity_poly.pdbx_strand_id
1 'polypeptide(L)'
;MEPADPDFYRIGYARMMRAYGIEFLEGPDGMAVYASRDVEPLRRARVIMEIPLELMLTITQKPPWMFFPDIIPLGHPIFDVIESTDPETDWDLRLACLLLYAFDIEDNFWQLYGDFLPSVDECTSLLLAPKEDLMELEDQDLATKMLKNQQRTIDFWQKHWVHFCTV
;
A
#
# COMPACT_ATOMS: atom_id res chain seq x y z
N MET A 1 21.70 10.53 7.05
CA MET A 1 20.80 10.31 5.91
C MET A 1 21.67 9.84 4.76
N GLU A 2 21.30 8.73 4.17
CA GLU A 2 22.07 8.09 3.11
C GLU A 2 21.26 8.10 1.81
N PRO A 3 21.89 8.26 0.64
CA PRO A 3 21.18 8.15 -0.64
C PRO A 3 20.49 6.80 -0.75
N ALA A 4 19.26 6.79 -1.24
CA ALA A 4 18.54 5.56 -1.56
C ALA A 4 19.34 4.66 -2.50
N ASP A 5 19.16 3.34 -2.38
CA ASP A 5 19.76 2.36 -3.28
C ASP A 5 19.46 2.76 -4.75
N PRO A 6 20.47 2.72 -5.65
CA PRO A 6 20.26 2.92 -7.09
C PRO A 6 19.12 2.10 -7.70
N ASP A 7 18.81 0.93 -7.14
CA ASP A 7 17.70 0.07 -7.57
C ASP A 7 16.32 0.69 -7.28
N PHE A 8 16.20 1.62 -6.32
CA PHE A 8 15.01 2.46 -6.14
C PHE A 8 14.68 3.26 -7.40
N TYR A 9 15.71 3.76 -8.09
CA TYR A 9 15.56 4.46 -9.36
C TYR A 9 15.36 3.50 -10.55
N ARG A 10 15.73 2.22 -10.42
CA ARG A 10 15.51 1.19 -11.44
C ARG A 10 14.08 0.69 -11.52
N ILE A 11 13.31 0.78 -10.44
CA ILE A 11 11.85 0.60 -10.49
C ILE A 11 11.23 1.56 -11.54
N GLY A 12 11.84 2.73 -11.74
CA GLY A 12 11.49 3.67 -12.81
C GLY A 12 11.71 3.16 -14.24
N TYR A 13 12.36 2.04 -14.49
CA TYR A 13 12.64 1.59 -15.87
C TYR A 13 11.62 0.61 -16.45
N ALA A 14 10.71 0.05 -15.65
CA ALA A 14 9.63 -0.80 -16.18
C ALA A 14 8.49 0.07 -16.76
N ARG A 15 8.13 1.19 -16.11
CA ARG A 15 7.24 2.28 -16.60
C ARG A 15 7.62 3.59 -15.88
N MET A 16 8.08 4.61 -16.61
CA MET A 16 8.88 5.71 -16.03
C MET A 16 8.11 6.74 -15.18
N MET A 17 8.32 6.66 -13.87
CA MET A 17 8.22 7.81 -12.95
C MET A 17 9.30 8.85 -13.29
N ARG A 18 8.97 10.15 -13.17
CA ARG A 18 9.95 11.24 -13.33
C ARG A 18 10.06 12.05 -12.05
N ALA A 19 11.28 12.35 -11.63
CA ALA A 19 11.58 13.17 -10.46
C ALA A 19 12.31 14.46 -10.89
N TYR A 20 11.95 15.59 -10.29
CA TYR A 20 12.47 16.91 -10.67
C TYR A 20 13.03 17.67 -9.47
N GLY A 21 14.36 17.63 -9.31
CA GLY A 21 15.04 18.38 -8.25
C GLY A 21 14.78 17.82 -6.85
N ILE A 22 14.51 16.52 -6.77
CA ILE A 22 14.37 15.75 -5.53
C ILE A 22 15.30 14.53 -5.57
N GLU A 23 15.64 14.05 -4.39
CA GLU A 23 16.39 12.83 -4.13
C GLU A 23 15.66 12.01 -3.06
N PHE A 24 15.75 10.69 -3.17
CA PHE A 24 15.27 9.79 -2.12
C PHE A 24 16.43 9.51 -1.19
N LEU A 25 16.23 9.75 0.11
CA LEU A 25 17.20 9.46 1.15
C LEU A 25 16.57 8.60 2.25
N GLU A 26 17.38 7.72 2.82
CA GLU A 26 17.05 6.95 4.01
C GLU A 26 17.46 7.72 5.27
N GLY A 27 16.54 7.83 6.22
CA GLY A 27 16.72 8.50 7.50
C GLY A 27 16.32 7.62 8.68
N PRO A 28 16.40 8.13 9.92
CA PRO A 28 16.05 7.37 11.12
C PRO A 28 14.58 6.93 11.17
N ASP A 29 13.70 7.62 10.44
CA ASP A 29 12.27 7.33 10.33
C ASP A 29 11.91 6.67 8.97
N GLY A 30 12.89 6.08 8.30
CA GLY A 30 12.73 5.41 7.00
C GLY A 30 13.02 6.31 5.79
N MET A 31 12.41 5.95 4.65
CA MET A 31 12.64 6.58 3.35
C MET A 31 11.85 7.89 3.18
N ALA A 32 12.52 8.94 2.70
CA ALA A 32 11.86 10.22 2.44
C ALA A 32 12.40 10.94 1.20
N VAL A 33 11.62 11.92 0.73
CA VAL A 33 11.95 12.77 -0.42
C VAL A 33 12.57 14.07 0.08
N TYR A 34 13.78 14.34 -0.38
CA TYR A 34 14.54 15.55 -0.06
C TYR A 34 14.75 16.39 -1.31
N ALA A 35 14.88 17.70 -1.13
CA ALA A 35 15.25 18.56 -2.24
C ALA A 35 16.74 18.38 -2.57
N SER A 36 17.06 18.12 -3.83
CA SER A 36 18.46 18.01 -4.28
C SER A 36 19.15 19.36 -4.48
N ARG A 37 18.40 20.46 -4.28
CA ARG A 37 18.84 21.84 -4.38
C ARG A 37 17.86 22.74 -3.64
N ASP A 38 18.28 23.95 -3.33
CA ASP A 38 17.43 24.95 -2.70
C ASP A 38 16.12 25.16 -3.49
N VAL A 39 15.00 25.12 -2.77
CA VAL A 39 13.65 25.27 -3.32
C VAL A 39 13.10 26.64 -2.94
N GLU A 40 13.25 27.59 -3.84
CA GLU A 40 12.68 28.93 -3.67
C GLU A 40 11.14 28.91 -3.63
N PRO A 41 10.50 29.67 -2.72
CA PRO A 41 9.05 29.81 -2.70
C PRO A 41 8.53 30.43 -4.00
N LEU A 42 7.59 29.76 -4.67
CA LEU A 42 6.97 30.25 -5.90
C LEU A 42 5.48 30.51 -5.72
N ARG A 43 4.95 31.49 -6.47
CA ARG A 43 3.50 31.75 -6.54
C ARG A 43 2.73 30.67 -7.30
N ARG A 44 3.42 29.80 -8.05
CA ARG A 44 2.83 28.71 -8.83
C ARG A 44 3.40 27.38 -8.33
N ALA A 45 2.55 26.34 -8.34
CA ALA A 45 2.97 24.99 -8.02
C ALA A 45 4.08 24.52 -8.98
N ARG A 46 5.06 23.81 -8.44
CA ARG A 46 6.14 23.15 -9.20
C ARG A 46 5.87 21.66 -9.18
N VAL A 47 6.03 21.02 -10.34
CA VAL A 47 6.02 19.56 -10.42
C VAL A 47 7.36 19.06 -9.90
N ILE A 48 7.33 18.25 -8.84
CA ILE A 48 8.51 17.58 -8.26
C ILE A 48 8.58 16.11 -8.65
N MET A 49 7.46 15.54 -9.07
CA MET A 49 7.30 14.13 -9.37
C MET A 49 6.12 13.90 -10.32
N GLU A 50 6.27 12.99 -11.28
CA GLU A 50 5.22 12.47 -12.15
C GLU A 50 5.15 10.95 -12.00
N ILE A 51 3.99 10.43 -11.62
CA ILE A 51 3.73 8.99 -11.45
C ILE A 51 2.71 8.57 -12.52
N PRO A 52 3.06 7.65 -13.44
CA PRO A 52 2.12 7.10 -14.41
C PRO A 52 0.90 6.49 -13.72
N LEU A 53 -0.31 6.73 -14.25
CA LEU A 53 -1.56 6.19 -13.69
C LEU A 53 -1.54 4.66 -13.65
N GLU A 54 -0.84 4.05 -14.61
CA GLU A 54 -0.64 2.62 -14.67
C GLU A 54 -0.03 2.12 -13.37
N LEU A 55 0.93 2.82 -12.76
CA LEU A 55 1.55 2.35 -11.51
C LEU A 55 0.63 2.42 -10.28
N MET A 56 -0.51 3.12 -10.37
CA MET A 56 -1.38 3.36 -9.23
C MET A 56 -2.29 2.16 -8.96
N LEU A 57 -2.20 1.59 -7.76
CA LEU A 57 -3.27 0.75 -7.22
C LEU A 57 -4.42 1.63 -6.79
N THR A 58 -5.52 1.55 -7.52
CA THR A 58 -6.75 2.27 -7.17
C THR A 58 -7.92 1.31 -7.15
N ILE A 59 -8.81 1.54 -6.21
CA ILE A 59 -10.13 0.94 -6.18
C ILE A 59 -11.15 2.06 -6.34
N THR A 60 -12.06 1.90 -7.30
CA THR A 60 -13.20 2.80 -7.44
C THR A 60 -14.29 2.36 -6.48
N GLN A 61 -14.97 3.32 -5.84
CA GLN A 61 -16.17 3.04 -5.04
C GLN A 61 -17.34 2.57 -5.92
N LYS A 62 -17.33 2.90 -7.23
CA LYS A 62 -18.41 2.60 -8.17
C LYS A 62 -18.05 1.43 -9.09
N PRO A 63 -18.94 0.44 -9.28
CA PRO A 63 -18.75 -0.66 -10.21
C PRO A 63 -18.95 -0.23 -11.70
N PRO A 64 -18.35 -0.93 -12.68
CA PRO A 64 -17.39 -2.02 -12.48
C PRO A 64 -16.07 -1.47 -11.94
N TRP A 65 -15.45 -2.19 -11.01
CA TRP A 65 -14.18 -1.73 -10.44
C TRP A 65 -13.06 -1.86 -11.48
N MET A 66 -12.27 -0.79 -11.63
CA MET A 66 -11.11 -0.75 -12.52
C MET A 66 -9.85 -0.92 -11.68
N PHE A 67 -8.94 -1.77 -12.15
CA PHE A 67 -7.68 -2.08 -11.50
C PHE A 67 -6.55 -1.80 -12.49
N PHE A 68 -5.62 -0.93 -12.12
CA PHE A 68 -4.37 -0.62 -12.83
C PHE A 68 -3.21 -0.96 -11.87
N PRO A 69 -1.98 -1.34 -12.28
CA PRO A 69 -1.38 -1.53 -13.61
C PRO A 69 -1.66 -2.85 -14.32
N ASP A 70 -2.10 -3.86 -13.60
CA ASP A 70 -2.06 -5.24 -14.09
C ASP A 70 -3.47 -5.78 -14.25
N ILE A 71 -3.78 -6.15 -15.49
CA ILE A 71 -5.01 -6.82 -15.85
C ILE A 71 -4.97 -8.17 -15.16
N ILE A 72 -5.60 -8.28 -14.00
CA ILE A 72 -5.85 -9.57 -13.37
C ILE A 72 -6.54 -10.45 -14.42
N PRO A 73 -6.01 -11.63 -14.75
CA PRO A 73 -6.58 -12.48 -15.77
C PRO A 73 -8.06 -12.74 -15.50
N LEU A 74 -8.89 -12.64 -16.54
CA LEU A 74 -10.31 -12.98 -16.42
C LEU A 74 -10.44 -14.40 -15.86
N GLY A 75 -11.23 -14.55 -14.79
CA GLY A 75 -11.40 -15.82 -14.07
C GLY A 75 -10.38 -16.08 -12.96
N HIS A 76 -9.52 -15.12 -12.61
CA HIS A 76 -8.67 -15.25 -11.44
C HIS A 76 -9.51 -15.35 -10.15
N PRO A 77 -9.23 -16.29 -9.23
CA PRO A 77 -10.03 -16.49 -8.02
C PRO A 77 -10.14 -15.29 -7.07
N ILE A 78 -9.20 -14.33 -7.18
CA ILE A 78 -9.26 -13.08 -6.41
C ILE A 78 -10.55 -12.29 -6.67
N PHE A 79 -11.15 -12.41 -7.87
CA PHE A 79 -12.41 -11.76 -8.17
C PHE A 79 -13.54 -12.30 -7.30
N ASP A 80 -13.61 -13.62 -7.08
CA ASP A 80 -14.61 -14.22 -6.18
C ASP A 80 -14.45 -13.70 -4.75
N VAL A 81 -13.21 -13.53 -4.30
CA VAL A 81 -12.90 -12.96 -2.98
C VAL A 81 -13.35 -11.50 -2.90
N ILE A 82 -12.97 -10.67 -3.88
CA ILE A 82 -13.35 -9.24 -3.93
C ILE A 82 -14.87 -9.09 -4.04
N GLU A 83 -15.54 -9.86 -4.89
CA GLU A 83 -17.00 -9.82 -5.07
C GLU A 83 -17.78 -10.27 -3.81
N SER A 84 -17.15 -11.07 -2.95
CA SER A 84 -17.78 -11.53 -1.69
C SER A 84 -17.76 -10.51 -0.55
N THR A 85 -17.10 -9.37 -0.73
CA THR A 85 -16.97 -8.30 0.29
C THR A 85 -17.99 -7.18 0.09
N ASP A 86 -18.23 -6.35 1.11
CA ASP A 86 -19.14 -5.21 1.01
C ASP A 86 -18.49 -4.03 0.24
N PRO A 87 -19.05 -3.59 -0.90
CA PRO A 87 -18.47 -2.52 -1.70
C PRO A 87 -18.45 -1.14 -1.03
N GLU A 88 -19.29 -0.90 -0.03
CA GLU A 88 -19.34 0.38 0.68
C GLU A 88 -18.37 0.43 1.86
N THR A 89 -18.00 -0.72 2.44
CA THR A 89 -17.28 -0.77 3.73
C THR A 89 -15.96 -1.54 3.72
N ASP A 90 -15.73 -2.41 2.73
CA ASP A 90 -14.55 -3.29 2.66
C ASP A 90 -13.59 -2.92 1.52
N TRP A 91 -13.58 -1.64 1.15
CA TRP A 91 -12.64 -1.12 0.14
C TRP A 91 -11.19 -1.38 0.55
N ASP A 92 -10.85 -1.31 1.84
CA ASP A 92 -9.50 -1.58 2.34
C ASP A 92 -9.10 -3.05 2.19
N LEU A 93 -10.00 -3.99 2.49
CA LEU A 93 -9.74 -5.43 2.30
C LEU A 93 -9.51 -5.78 0.83
N ARG A 94 -10.26 -5.13 -0.08
CA ARG A 94 -10.08 -5.33 -1.53
C ARG A 94 -8.75 -4.79 -2.01
N LEU A 95 -8.37 -3.59 -1.56
CA LEU A 95 -7.05 -3.02 -1.87
C LEU A 95 -5.93 -3.95 -1.37
N ALA A 96 -6.07 -4.49 -0.15
CA ALA A 96 -5.12 -5.43 0.41
C ALA A 96 -4.99 -6.70 -0.44
N CYS A 97 -6.10 -7.31 -0.89
CA CYS A 97 -6.05 -8.46 -1.79
C CYS A 97 -5.27 -8.18 -3.07
N LEU A 98 -5.51 -7.01 -3.68
CA LEU A 98 -4.83 -6.62 -4.93
C LEU A 98 -3.34 -6.39 -4.72
N LEU A 99 -2.97 -5.75 -3.60
CA LEU A 99 -1.58 -5.50 -3.25
C LEU A 99 -0.83 -6.81 -2.98
N LEU A 100 -1.44 -7.74 -2.22
CA LEU A 100 -0.87 -9.07 -1.97
C LEU A 100 -0.68 -9.84 -3.28
N TYR A 101 -1.67 -9.82 -4.18
CA TYR A 101 -1.52 -10.42 -5.51
C TYR A 101 -0.38 -9.79 -6.31
N ALA A 102 -0.24 -8.46 -6.27
CA ALA A 102 0.83 -7.77 -6.97
C ALA A 102 2.22 -8.10 -6.39
N PHE A 103 2.32 -8.37 -5.09
CA PHE A 103 3.56 -8.85 -4.46
C PHE A 103 3.94 -10.28 -4.89
N ASP A 104 2.96 -11.13 -5.19
CA ASP A 104 3.17 -12.51 -5.64
C ASP A 104 3.57 -12.62 -7.13
N ILE A 105 3.41 -11.55 -7.92
CA ILE A 105 3.80 -11.53 -9.33
C ILE A 105 5.27 -11.15 -9.48
N GLU A 106 6.07 -12.06 -10.04
CA GLU A 106 7.48 -11.81 -10.40
C GLU A 106 7.63 -10.58 -11.32
N ASP A 107 8.61 -9.73 -11.02
CA ASP A 107 8.92 -8.49 -11.73
C ASP A 107 7.79 -7.44 -11.72
N ASN A 108 6.79 -7.59 -10.85
CA ASN A 108 5.76 -6.58 -10.67
C ASN A 108 6.33 -5.31 -10.02
N PHE A 109 5.85 -4.14 -10.43
CA PHE A 109 6.25 -2.87 -9.79
C PHE A 109 6.05 -2.91 -8.28
N TRP A 110 4.91 -3.43 -7.79
CA TRP A 110 4.59 -3.43 -6.36
C TRP A 110 5.38 -4.48 -5.60
N GLN A 111 5.75 -5.61 -6.22
CA GLN A 111 6.71 -6.55 -5.65
C GLN A 111 8.04 -5.86 -5.39
N LEU A 112 8.59 -5.15 -6.38
CA LEU A 112 9.85 -4.41 -6.26
C LEU A 112 9.74 -3.21 -5.31
N TYR A 113 8.62 -2.50 -5.33
CA TYR A 113 8.37 -1.37 -4.42
C TYR A 113 8.18 -1.84 -2.97
N GLY A 114 7.80 -3.10 -2.77
CA GLY A 114 7.62 -3.72 -1.45
C GLY A 114 8.84 -3.64 -0.55
N ASP A 115 10.05 -3.68 -1.14
CA ASP A 115 11.32 -3.53 -0.41
C ASP A 115 11.48 -2.15 0.27
N PHE A 116 10.66 -1.16 -0.13
CA PHE A 116 10.66 0.19 0.43
C PHE A 116 9.46 0.46 1.35
N LEU A 117 8.59 -0.53 1.55
CA LEU A 117 7.50 -0.42 2.51
C LEU A 117 8.02 -0.73 3.92
N PRO A 118 7.51 -0.04 4.96
CA PRO A 118 7.90 -0.33 6.33
C PRO A 118 7.51 -1.77 6.68
N SER A 119 8.40 -2.44 7.41
CA SER A 119 8.12 -3.73 7.99
C SER A 119 7.03 -3.63 9.08
N VAL A 120 6.51 -4.79 9.51
CA VAL A 120 5.52 -4.86 10.59
C VAL A 120 6.07 -4.26 11.88
N ASP A 121 7.36 -4.46 12.16
CA ASP A 121 8.02 -3.97 13.38
C ASP A 121 8.26 -2.45 13.36
N GLU A 122 8.31 -1.84 12.19
CA GLU A 122 8.44 -0.39 11.99
C GLU A 122 7.07 0.31 11.97
N CYS A 123 5.98 -0.45 11.92
CA CYS A 123 4.64 0.11 11.82
C CYS A 123 4.07 0.46 13.20
N THR A 124 3.91 1.76 13.47
CA THR A 124 3.32 2.26 14.73
C THR A 124 1.79 2.28 14.71
N SER A 125 1.16 1.49 13.84
CA SER A 125 -0.30 1.48 13.68
C SER A 125 -0.99 0.79 14.85
N LEU A 126 -2.04 1.41 15.40
CA LEU A 126 -2.88 0.80 16.43
C LEU A 126 -3.58 -0.48 15.96
N LEU A 127 -3.70 -0.70 14.64
CA LEU A 127 -4.22 -1.95 14.09
C LEU A 127 -3.31 -3.15 14.40
N LEU A 128 -2.03 -2.93 14.69
CA LEU A 128 -1.07 -3.96 15.05
C LEU A 128 -0.81 -4.02 16.56
N ALA A 129 -1.39 -3.10 17.33
CA ALA A 129 -1.19 -3.04 18.77
C ALA A 129 -1.81 -4.27 19.46
N PRO A 130 -1.14 -4.82 20.48
CA PRO A 130 -1.71 -5.82 21.39
C PRO A 130 -3.02 -5.34 21.99
N LYS A 131 -3.90 -6.29 22.32
CA LYS A 131 -5.19 -5.98 22.92
C LYS A 131 -5.03 -5.23 24.25
N GLU A 132 -4.04 -5.60 25.02
CA GLU A 132 -3.71 -4.99 26.32
C GLU A 132 -3.39 -3.51 26.14
N ASP A 133 -2.54 -3.17 25.17
CA ASP A 133 -2.14 -1.79 24.87
C ASP A 133 -3.33 -0.96 24.37
N LEU A 134 -4.22 -1.56 23.57
CA LEU A 134 -5.45 -0.89 23.13
C LEU A 134 -6.40 -0.60 24.30
N MET A 135 -6.44 -1.47 25.31
CA MET A 135 -7.30 -1.28 26.49
C MET A 135 -6.80 -0.15 27.41
N GLU A 136 -5.52 0.19 27.36
CA GLU A 136 -4.92 1.31 28.09
C GLU A 136 -5.17 2.67 27.42
N LEU A 137 -5.74 2.71 26.20
CA LEU A 137 -6.10 3.97 25.55
C LEU A 137 -7.19 4.70 26.33
N GLU A 138 -7.00 6.01 26.54
CA GLU A 138 -8.04 6.87 27.13
C GLU A 138 -9.30 6.91 26.25
N ASP A 139 -9.13 6.89 24.92
CA ASP A 139 -10.22 6.83 23.95
C ASP A 139 -10.70 5.38 23.75
N GLN A 140 -11.74 5.03 24.50
CA GLN A 140 -12.36 3.70 24.48
C GLN A 140 -13.12 3.41 23.16
N ASP A 141 -13.60 4.45 22.46
CA ASP A 141 -14.27 4.29 21.17
C ASP A 141 -13.24 3.94 20.08
N LEU A 142 -12.08 4.59 20.11
CA LEU A 142 -10.96 4.26 19.25
C LEU A 142 -10.46 2.83 19.50
N ALA A 143 -10.25 2.45 20.77
CA ALA A 143 -9.85 1.09 21.14
C ALA A 143 -10.84 0.04 20.62
N THR A 144 -12.14 0.27 20.83
CA THR A 144 -13.21 -0.61 20.35
C THR A 144 -13.21 -0.71 18.82
N LYS A 145 -12.98 0.40 18.12
CA LYS A 145 -12.91 0.43 16.65
C LYS A 145 -11.70 -0.35 16.13
N MET A 146 -10.53 -0.22 16.75
CA MET A 146 -9.32 -0.96 16.35
C MET A 146 -9.52 -2.46 16.54
N LEU A 147 -10.06 -2.89 17.68
CA LEU A 147 -10.36 -4.30 17.95
C LEU A 147 -11.36 -4.89 16.94
N LYS A 148 -12.40 -4.14 16.58
CA LYS A 148 -13.36 -4.55 15.55
C LYS A 148 -12.69 -4.70 14.18
N ASN A 149 -11.83 -3.76 13.81
CA ASN A 149 -11.10 -3.82 12.54
C ASN A 149 -10.12 -5.00 12.52
N GLN A 150 -9.38 -5.25 13.61
CA GLN A 150 -8.52 -6.43 13.75
C GLN A 150 -9.31 -7.73 13.57
N GLN A 151 -10.43 -7.87 14.27
CA GLN A 151 -11.28 -9.05 14.15
C GLN A 151 -11.84 -9.21 12.73
N ARG A 152 -12.30 -8.13 12.11
CA ARG A 152 -12.78 -8.14 10.71
C ARG A 152 -11.71 -8.68 9.75
N THR A 153 -10.47 -8.22 9.89
CA THR A 153 -9.36 -8.68 9.05
C THR A 153 -9.05 -10.16 9.28
N ILE A 154 -9.05 -10.62 10.54
CA ILE A 154 -8.83 -12.04 10.89
C ILE A 154 -9.94 -12.93 10.30
N ASP A 155 -11.20 -12.54 10.48
CA ASP A 155 -12.35 -13.30 9.98
C ASP A 155 -12.31 -13.40 8.45
N PHE A 156 -11.97 -12.28 7.79
CA PHE A 156 -11.80 -12.24 6.34
C PHE A 156 -10.66 -13.17 5.88
N TRP A 157 -9.49 -13.08 6.52
CA TRP A 157 -8.33 -13.91 6.20
C TRP A 157 -8.62 -15.40 6.37
N GLN A 158 -9.27 -15.79 7.47
CA GLN A 158 -9.62 -17.19 7.75
C GLN A 158 -10.62 -17.75 6.74
N LYS A 159 -11.60 -16.94 6.32
CA LYS A 159 -12.62 -17.35 5.37
C LYS A 159 -12.08 -17.50 3.95
N HIS A 160 -11.17 -16.63 3.53
CA HIS A 160 -10.76 -16.52 2.13
C HIS A 160 -9.36 -17.07 1.88
N TRP A 161 -8.37 -16.73 2.69
CA TRP A 161 -6.96 -16.92 2.35
C TRP A 161 -6.34 -18.23 2.82
N VAL A 162 -6.81 -18.78 3.95
CA VAL A 162 -6.36 -20.09 4.47
C VAL A 162 -6.55 -21.22 3.45
N HIS A 163 -7.49 -21.06 2.51
CA HIS A 163 -7.74 -22.02 1.44
C HIS A 163 -6.86 -21.83 0.18
N PHE A 164 -6.23 -20.67 -0.01
CA PHE A 164 -5.36 -20.40 -1.17
C PHE A 164 -3.89 -20.77 -0.93
N CYS A 165 -3.40 -20.73 0.31
CA CYS A 165 -1.99 -21.04 0.65
C CYS A 165 -1.68 -22.54 0.86
N THR A 166 -2.61 -23.45 0.55
CA THR A 166 -2.42 -24.91 0.67
C THR A 166 -2.19 -25.64 -0.67
N VAL A 167 -1.81 -24.91 -1.73
CA VAL A 167 -1.41 -25.51 -3.03
C VAL A 167 0.03 -25.17 -3.33
#